data_AF-A0A1F7NQX5-F1
#
_entry.id   AF-A0A1F7NQX5-F1
#
_cell.length_a   1.000
_cell.length_b   1.000
_cell.length_c   1.000
_cell.angle_alpha   90.00
_cell.angle_beta   90.00
_cell.angle_gamma   90.00
#
_symmetry.space_group_name_H-M   'P 1'
#
loop_
_entity.id
_entity.type
_entity.pdbx_description
1 polymer ?
#
loop_
_entity_poly.entity_id
_entity_poly.type
_entity_poly.pdbx_seq_one_letter_code
_entity_poly.pdbx_strand_id
1 'polypeptide(L)'
;MAYIIAEPCINVKDKACVEVCPVDCIYEGPEMLFIHPDECIDCGACEPVCPVKAIFAEDETPDKWKQFIDLNKQFFKDNPGVKPSTKK
;
A
#
# COMPACT_ATOMS: atom_id res chain seq x y z
N MET A 1 -10.13 -7.99 -4.96
CA MET A 1 -8.70 -8.19 -4.73
C MET A 1 -8.13 -6.85 -4.31
N ALA A 2 -7.00 -6.82 -3.61
CA ALA A 2 -6.39 -5.59 -3.12
C ALA A 2 -4.98 -5.43 -3.68
N TYR A 3 -4.59 -4.17 -3.83
CA TYR A 3 -3.20 -3.83 -4.08
C TYR A 3 -2.40 -3.91 -2.78
N ILE A 4 -1.14 -4.31 -2.90
CA ILE A 4 -0.19 -4.41 -1.80
C ILE A 4 1.04 -3.57 -2.11
N ILE A 5 1.69 -3.10 -1.06
CA ILE A 5 2.97 -2.40 -1.16
C ILE A 5 4.07 -3.36 -0.71
N ALA A 6 5.10 -3.52 -1.54
CA ALA A 6 6.23 -4.40 -1.31
C ALA A 6 7.50 -3.63 -0.86
N GLU A 7 8.58 -4.39 -0.67
CA GLU A 7 9.91 -3.93 -0.26
C GLU A 7 10.42 -2.63 -0.94
N PRO A 8 10.20 -2.37 -2.24
CA PRO A 8 10.79 -1.18 -2.88
C PRO A 8 10.29 0.15 -2.32
N CYS A 9 9.20 0.16 -1.52
CA CYS A 9 8.71 1.36 -0.84
C CYS A 9 9.50 1.73 0.43
N ILE A 10 10.25 0.79 1.01
CA ILE A 10 10.97 0.97 2.27
C ILE A 10 11.97 2.12 2.13
N ASN A 11 11.94 3.06 3.07
CA ASN A 11 12.74 4.29 3.11
C ASN A 11 12.51 5.30 1.95
N VAL A 12 11.55 5.06 1.06
CA VAL A 12 11.22 5.99 -0.04
C VAL A 12 10.07 6.90 0.37
N LYS A 13 8.93 6.32 0.77
CA LYS A 13 7.72 7.02 1.26
C LYS A 13 7.37 8.28 0.42
N ASP A 14 7.36 8.13 -0.90
CA ASP A 14 7.15 9.22 -1.87
C ASP A 14 5.73 9.81 -1.85
N LYS A 15 4.72 9.02 -1.44
CA LYS A 15 3.30 9.40 -1.30
C LYS A 15 2.56 9.77 -2.59
N ALA A 16 3.15 9.67 -3.79
CA ALA A 16 2.39 9.86 -5.05
C ALA A 16 1.16 8.94 -5.17
N CYS A 17 1.26 7.71 -4.66
CA CYS A 17 0.13 6.77 -4.61
C CYS A 17 -1.07 7.25 -3.76
N VAL A 18 -0.82 8.08 -2.74
CA VAL A 18 -1.86 8.62 -1.85
C VAL A 18 -2.74 9.61 -2.60
N GLU A 19 -2.15 10.45 -3.45
CA GLU A 19 -2.87 11.50 -4.18
C GLU A 19 -3.90 10.93 -5.17
N VAL A 20 -3.60 9.79 -5.76
CA VAL A 20 -4.46 9.15 -6.77
C VAL A 20 -5.44 8.13 -6.20
N CYS A 21 -5.32 7.77 -4.91
CA CYS A 21 -6.21 6.79 -4.30
C CYS A 21 -7.62 7.38 -4.11
N PRO A 22 -8.67 6.85 -4.75
CA PRO A 22 -10.02 7.43 -4.70
C PRO A 22 -10.71 7.27 -3.34
N VAL A 23 -10.26 6.31 -2.53
CA VAL A 23 -10.86 5.92 -1.24
C VAL A 23 -9.94 6.19 -0.05
N ASP A 24 -8.78 6.83 -0.29
CA ASP A 24 -7.80 7.18 0.76
C ASP A 24 -7.35 6.00 1.63
N CYS A 25 -7.31 4.79 1.08
CA CYS A 25 -6.98 3.55 1.79
C CYS A 25 -5.46 3.31 1.96
N ILE A 26 -4.63 4.36 1.90
CA ILE A 26 -3.17 4.26 2.01
C ILE A 26 -2.74 4.93 3.32
N TYR A 27 -1.91 4.22 4.07
CA TYR A 27 -1.52 4.57 5.43
C TYR A 27 0.00 4.63 5.54
N GLU A 28 0.49 5.57 6.34
CA GLU A 28 1.92 5.77 6.55
C GLU A 28 2.37 4.98 7.77
N GLY A 29 3.24 3.99 7.54
CA GLY A 29 3.93 3.28 8.60
C GLY A 29 5.35 3.82 8.83
N PRO A 30 6.10 3.19 9.75
CA PRO A 30 7.43 3.65 10.16
C PRO A 30 8.44 3.59 9.01
N GLU A 31 8.44 2.53 8.21
CA GLU A 31 9.45 2.30 7.17
C GLU A 31 8.90 2.43 5.74
N MET A 32 7.61 2.16 5.54
CA MET A 32 6.94 2.14 4.24
C MET A 32 5.46 2.55 4.37
N LEU A 33 4.80 2.74 3.22
CA LEU A 33 3.36 2.90 3.14
C LEU A 33 2.67 1.53 3.11
N PHE A 34 1.43 1.49 3.55
CA PHE A 34 0.59 0.28 3.62
C PHE A 34 -0.77 0.54 2.98
N ILE A 35 -1.30 -0.42 2.23
CA ILE A 35 -2.65 -0.36 1.66
C ILE A 35 -3.60 -1.20 2.50
N HIS A 36 -4.73 -0.64 2.91
CA HIS A 36 -5.76 -1.38 3.63
C HIS A 36 -6.53 -2.30 2.66
N PRO A 37 -6.43 -3.63 2.80
CA PRO A 37 -6.99 -4.56 1.81
C PRO A 37 -8.52 -4.58 1.81
N ASP A 38 -9.16 -4.32 2.95
CA ASP A 38 -10.63 -4.28 3.01
C ASP A 38 -11.23 -2.95 2.49
N GLU A 39 -10.44 -1.87 2.43
CA GLU A 39 -10.90 -0.56 1.91
C GLU A 39 -10.50 -0.38 0.44
N CYS A 40 -9.46 -1.08 -0.02
CA CYS A 40 -9.00 -1.04 -1.39
C CYS A 40 -10.08 -1.57 -2.34
N ILE A 41 -10.43 -0.77 -3.34
CA ILE A 41 -11.45 -1.11 -4.35
C ILE A 41 -10.85 -1.62 -5.67
N ASP A 42 -9.57 -2.01 -5.67
CA ASP A 42 -8.90 -2.60 -6.84
C ASP A 42 -8.88 -1.72 -8.11
N CYS A 43 -8.83 -0.39 -7.94
CA CYS A 43 -8.92 0.54 -9.06
C CYS A 43 -7.64 0.66 -9.92
N GLY A 44 -6.50 0.17 -9.44
CA GLY A 44 -5.21 0.20 -10.16
C GLY A 44 -4.56 1.57 -10.35
N ALA A 45 -5.16 2.67 -9.87
CA ALA A 45 -4.62 4.02 -10.08
C ALA A 45 -3.24 4.26 -9.43
N CYS A 46 -2.94 3.56 -8.32
CA CYS A 46 -1.73 3.75 -7.55
C CYS A 46 -0.47 3.08 -8.15
N GLU A 47 -0.65 2.00 -8.91
CA GLU A 47 0.46 1.25 -9.52
C GLU A 47 1.31 2.08 -10.49
N PRO A 48 0.75 2.75 -11.53
CA PRO A 48 1.55 3.44 -12.53
C PRO A 48 2.23 4.70 -12.01
N VAL A 49 1.77 5.27 -10.90
CA VAL A 49 2.34 6.49 -10.32
C VAL A 49 3.47 6.22 -9.33
N CYS A 50 3.64 4.98 -8.88
CA CYS A 50 4.69 4.64 -7.94
C CYS A 50 6.07 4.70 -8.63
N PRO A 51 6.97 5.64 -8.28
CA PRO A 51 8.24 5.82 -8.99
C PRO A 51 9.19 4.62 -8.86
N VAL A 52 9.07 3.88 -7.77
CA VAL A 52 9.88 2.69 -7.45
C VAL A 52 9.18 1.38 -7.78
N LYS A 53 7.97 1.44 -8.37
CA LYS A 53 7.16 0.26 -8.74
C LYS A 53 7.03 -0.74 -7.59
N ALA A 54 6.66 -0.22 -6.42
CA ALA A 54 6.50 -1.03 -5.20
C ALA A 54 5.09 -1.62 -5.04
N ILE A 55 4.15 -1.25 -5.90
CA ILE A 55 2.74 -1.57 -5.75
C ILE A 55 2.39 -2.68 -6.75
N PHE A 56 1.74 -3.73 -6.27
CA PHE A 56 1.32 -4.88 -7.07
C PHE A 56 -0.08 -5.32 -6.64
N ALA A 57 -0.86 -5.88 -7.56
CA ALA A 57 -2.07 -6.62 -7.18
C ALA A 57 -1.68 -7.89 -6.38
N GLU A 58 -2.51 -8.32 -5.43
CA GLU A 58 -2.22 -9.51 -4.61
C GLU A 58 -1.93 -10.76 -5.46
N ASP A 59 -2.66 -10.94 -6.57
CA ASP A 59 -2.51 -12.09 -7.48
C ASP A 59 -1.30 -11.97 -8.41
N GLU A 60 -0.84 -10.75 -8.68
CA GLU A 60 0.32 -10.46 -9.55
C GLU A 60 1.62 -10.25 -8.76
N THR A 61 1.56 -10.37 -7.44
CA THR A 61 2.71 -10.18 -6.57
C THR A 61 3.74 -11.30 -6.78
N PRO A 62 5.01 -10.97 -7.11
CA PRO A 62 6.07 -11.97 -7.24
C PRO A 62 6.25 -12.81 -5.97
N ASP A 63 6.62 -14.09 -6.11
CA ASP A 63 6.78 -15.02 -4.98
C ASP A 63 7.67 -14.49 -3.86
N LYS A 64 8.74 -13.78 -4.20
CA LYS A 64 9.66 -13.13 -3.23
C LYS A 64 8.97 -12.13 -2.30
N TRP A 65 7.86 -11.53 -2.72
CA TRP A 65 7.15 -10.47 -2.01
C TRP A 65 5.76 -10.88 -1.55
N LYS A 66 5.35 -12.15 -1.71
CA LYS A 66 4.05 -12.63 -1.20
C LYS A 66 3.85 -12.39 0.30
N GLN A 67 4.94 -12.44 1.07
CA GLN A 67 4.92 -12.09 2.51
C GLN A 67 4.42 -10.67 2.80
N PHE A 68 4.54 -9.74 1.84
CA PHE A 68 4.04 -8.38 2.00
C PHE A 68 2.52 -8.30 1.97
N ILE A 69 1.82 -9.30 1.41
CA ILE A 69 0.35 -9.37 1.45
C ILE A 69 -0.12 -9.48 2.90
N ASP A 70 0.47 -10.41 3.65
CA ASP A 70 0.19 -10.58 5.06
C ASP A 70 0.72 -9.40 5.89
N LEU A 71 1.88 -8.84 5.54
CA LEU A 71 2.44 -7.65 6.21
C LEU A 71 1.48 -6.45 6.14
N ASN A 72 0.90 -6.18 4.95
CA ASN A 72 -0.05 -5.10 4.76
C ASN A 72 -1.31 -5.33 5.62
N LYS A 73 -1.84 -6.56 5.67
CA LYS A 73 -2.96 -6.93 6.55
C LYS A 73 -2.61 -6.79 8.03
N GLN A 74 -1.44 -7.26 8.41
CA GLN A 74 -0.99 -7.35 9.80
C GLN A 74 -0.75 -5.96 10.40
N PHE A 75 -0.24 -5.01 9.61
CA PHE A 75 -0.06 -3.62 10.04
C PHE A 75 -1.33 -3.01 10.65
N PHE A 76 -2.51 -3.26 10.07
CA PHE A 76 -3.79 -2.73 10.57
C PHE A 76 -4.32 -3.49 11.79
N LYS A 77 -3.95 -4.76 11.95
CA LYS A 77 -4.25 -5.53 13.17
C LYS A 77 -3.44 -5.02 14.36
N ASP A 78 -2.16 -4.70 14.12
CA ASP A 78 -1.25 -4.22 15.17
C ASP A 78 -1.43 -2.72 15.48
N ASN A 79 -1.97 -1.95 14.54
CA ASN A 79 -2.19 -0.50 14.67
C ASN A 79 -3.67 -0.13 14.48
N PRO A 80 -4.56 -0.53 15.42
CA PRO A 80 -5.97 -0.19 15.33
C PRO A 80 -6.17 1.33 15.45
N GLY A 81 -6.82 1.94 14.46
CA GLY A 81 -7.11 3.38 14.45
C GLY A 81 -5.99 4.26 13.88
N VAL A 82 -5.02 3.68 13.17
CA VAL A 82 -4.10 4.45 12.33
C VAL A 82 -4.91 5.32 11.35
N LYS A 83 -4.49 6.57 11.17
CA LYS A 83 -5.16 7.50 10.25
C LYS A 83 -4.58 7.36 8.85
N PRO A 84 -5.40 7.46 7.79
CA PRO A 84 -4.90 7.44 6.43
C PRO A 84 -3.93 8.59 6.19
N SER A 85 -2.99 8.38 5.28
CA SER A 85 -2.08 9.43 4.83
C SER A 85 -2.93 10.50 4.15
N THR A 86 -3.00 11.69 4.74
CA THR A 86 -3.73 12.80 4.13
C THR A 86 -3.08 13.23 2.83
N LYS A 87 -3.89 13.34 1.77
CA LYS A 87 -3.56 14.08 0.55
C LYS A 87 -3.16 15.50 0.94
N LYS A 88 -2.04 15.98 0.40
CA LYS A 88 -1.48 17.28 0.73
C LYS A 88 -2.21 18.40 0.00
#